data_AF-A0A4C1XZJ0-F1
#
_entry.id   AF-A0A4C1XZJ0-F1
#
_cell.length_a   1.000
_cell.length_b   1.000
_cell.length_c   1.000
_cell.angle_alpha   90.00
_cell.angle_beta   90.00
_cell.angle_gamma   90.00
#
_symmetry.space_group_name_H-M   'P 1'
#
loop_
_entity.id
_entity.type
_entity.pdbx_description
1 polymer ?
#
loop_
_entity_poly.entity_id
_entity_poly.type
_entity_poly.pdbx_seq_one_letter_code
_entity_poly.pdbx_strand_id
1 'polypeptide(L)'
;MSDTNVSHYEILRNDKYGRYLVASKDLESGELIFVETPFAVGPKPDTPPLCLGCYCPVSEGGRLCSRCSWPCCGPECEASPQHAPECAVFSQARVRFQPVRDWTAGTPQLDCITPLRLLIAKEQDPDRWTRELEEMETHTEERRRRPTWDADQTNVAGFLVDHCKLAGRFDKELVQKVCGILE
;
A
#
# COMPACT_ATOMS: atom_id res chain seq x y z
N MET A 1 1.94 -16.01 21.94
CA MET A 1 3.12 -15.32 22.50
C MET A 1 2.66 -13.91 22.80
N SER A 2 2.72 -13.49 24.07
CA SER A 2 2.31 -12.15 24.46
C SER A 2 3.28 -11.14 23.85
N ASP A 3 2.78 -10.29 22.96
CA ASP A 3 3.50 -9.14 22.41
C ASP A 3 3.80 -8.15 23.54
N THR A 4 4.90 -8.39 24.26
CA THR A 4 5.53 -7.32 25.01
C THR A 4 6.07 -6.35 23.98
N ASN A 5 5.46 -5.16 23.90
CA ASN A 5 5.82 -4.11 22.96
C ASN A 5 7.26 -3.64 23.28
N VAL A 6 8.26 -4.31 22.70
CA VAL A 6 9.68 -3.95 22.88
C VAL A 6 9.89 -2.61 22.19
N SER A 7 10.26 -1.61 22.98
CA SER A 7 10.67 -0.30 22.47
C SER A 7 11.83 0.20 23.33
N HIS A 8 13.00 0.29 22.71
CA HIS A 8 14.22 0.83 23.30
C HIS A 8 14.60 2.16 22.65
N TYR A 9 13.58 2.99 22.37
CA TYR A 9 13.76 4.31 21.77
C TYR A 9 12.81 5.35 22.35
N GLU A 10 13.19 6.62 22.18
CA GLU A 10 12.35 7.80 22.37
C GLU A 10 12.21 8.53 21.03
N ILE A 11 11.08 9.22 20.84
CA ILE A 11 10.84 10.07 19.65
C ILE A 11 11.19 11.50 20.03
N LEU A 12 12.17 12.07 19.34
CA LEU A 12 12.54 13.49 19.45
C LEU A 12 12.23 14.22 18.13
N ARG A 13 12.30 15.55 18.16
CA ARG A 13 12.09 16.42 17.00
C ARG A 13 13.16 17.51 16.89
N ASN A 14 13.57 17.84 15.67
CA ASN A 14 14.40 19.02 15.39
C ASN A 14 14.02 19.66 14.04
N ASP A 15 14.54 20.86 13.80
CA ASP A 15 14.19 21.66 12.62
C ASP A 15 14.80 21.13 11.31
N LYS A 16 15.84 20.28 11.39
CA LYS A 16 16.56 19.79 10.22
C LYS A 16 15.95 18.52 9.64
N TYR A 17 15.54 17.59 10.50
CA TYR A 17 15.11 16.24 10.12
C TYR A 17 13.67 15.93 10.52
N GLY A 18 12.99 16.83 11.25
CA GLY A 18 11.66 16.52 11.79
C GLY A 18 11.75 15.52 12.94
N ARG A 19 10.90 14.48 12.93
CA ARG A 19 10.85 13.44 13.97
C ARG A 19 11.96 12.41 13.73
N TYR A 20 12.60 11.94 14.81
CA TYR A 20 13.63 10.91 14.75
C TYR A 20 13.64 10.07 16.03
N LEU A 21 14.15 8.84 15.92
CA LEU A 21 14.31 7.95 17.06
C LEU A 21 15.69 8.13 17.69
N VAL A 22 15.73 8.15 19.02
CA VAL A 22 16.97 8.09 19.81
C VAL A 22 16.90 6.89 20.74
N ALA A 23 18.00 6.16 20.90
CA ALA A 23 18.04 5.03 21.82
C ALA A 23 17.73 5.49 23.25
N SER A 24 16.80 4.82 23.92
CA SER A 24 16.38 5.18 25.30
C SER A 24 17.31 4.58 26.37
N LYS A 25 18.33 3.84 25.95
CA LYS A 25 19.35 3.20 26.77
C LYS A 25 20.57 2.82 25.91
N ASP A 26 21.65 2.38 26.55
CA ASP A 26 22.75 1.72 25.85
C ASP A 26 22.25 0.40 25.23
N LEU A 27 22.62 0.17 23.97
CA LEU A 27 22.22 -0.99 23.18
C LEU A 27 23.40 -1.92 22.97
N GLU A 28 23.20 -3.22 23.18
CA GLU A 28 24.19 -4.24 22.87
C GLU A 28 24.13 -4.67 21.39
N SER A 29 25.23 -5.26 20.89
CA SER A 29 25.26 -5.78 19.52
C SER A 29 24.23 -6.91 19.33
N GLY A 30 23.34 -6.74 18.35
CA GLY A 30 22.28 -7.71 18.05
C GLY A 30 21.03 -7.54 18.91
N GLU A 31 20.96 -6.52 19.76
CA GLU A 31 19.78 -6.24 20.57
C GLU A 31 18.60 -5.74 19.73
N LEU A 32 17.40 -6.25 20.04
CA LEU A 32 16.15 -5.86 19.40
C LEU A 32 15.72 -4.47 19.88
N ILE A 33 15.71 -3.48 18.99
CA ILE A 33 15.32 -2.09 19.34
C ILE A 33 13.79 -1.97 19.44
N PHE A 34 13.07 -2.41 18.40
CA PHE A 34 11.61 -2.44 18.38
C PHE A 34 11.08 -3.42 17.35
N VAL A 35 9.78 -3.75 17.46
CA VAL A 35 9.02 -4.54 16.49
C VAL A 35 7.78 -3.74 16.12
N GLU A 36 7.41 -3.76 14.84
CA GLU A 36 6.22 -3.09 14.34
C GLU A 36 5.42 -4.04 13.43
N THR A 37 4.10 -3.97 13.54
CA THR A 37 3.19 -4.65 12.61
C THR A 37 2.89 -3.71 11.45
N PRO A 38 3.03 -4.11 10.18
CA PRO A 38 2.76 -3.21 9.06
C PRO A 38 1.31 -2.70 9.07
N PHE A 39 1.11 -1.45 8.63
CA PHE A 39 -0.23 -0.90 8.46
C PHE A 39 -0.94 -1.50 7.25
N ALA A 40 -0.23 -1.61 6.14
CA ALA A 40 -0.66 -2.32 4.95
C ALA A 40 0.55 -2.96 4.24
N VAL A 41 0.29 -3.99 3.44
CA VAL A 41 1.31 -4.65 2.61
C VAL A 41 0.78 -4.77 1.20
N GLY A 42 1.62 -4.53 0.20
CA GLY A 42 1.26 -4.67 -1.19
C GLY A 42 2.46 -4.59 -2.14
N PRO A 43 2.22 -4.71 -3.45
CA PRO A 43 3.28 -4.63 -4.45
C PRO A 43 3.93 -3.23 -4.48
N LYS A 44 5.20 -3.20 -4.87
CA LYS A 44 5.91 -1.97 -5.21
C LYS A 44 5.37 -1.40 -6.54
N PRO A 45 5.36 -0.07 -6.74
CA PRO A 45 5.06 0.52 -8.03
C PRO A 45 5.94 -0.04 -9.16
N ASP A 46 5.36 -0.14 -10.35
CA ASP A 46 6.02 -0.62 -11.57
C ASP A 46 6.63 -2.04 -11.44
N THR A 47 6.02 -2.89 -10.62
CA THR A 47 6.37 -4.31 -10.56
C THR A 47 5.79 -5.07 -11.77
N PRO A 48 6.43 -6.17 -12.23
CA PRO A 48 5.76 -7.13 -13.09
C PRO A 48 4.51 -7.69 -12.41
N PRO A 49 3.53 -8.23 -13.16
CA PRO A 49 2.34 -8.83 -12.57
C PRO A 49 2.69 -9.89 -11.52
N LEU A 50 2.16 -9.71 -10.30
CA LEU A 50 2.32 -10.63 -9.18
C LEU A 50 0.96 -11.15 -8.71
N CYS A 51 0.94 -12.33 -8.11
CA CYS A 51 -0.22 -12.81 -7.37
C CYS A 51 -0.51 -11.88 -6.19
N LEU A 52 -1.74 -11.37 -6.07
CA LEU A 52 -2.13 -10.44 -5.01
C LEU A 52 -2.21 -11.07 -3.60
N GLY A 53 -2.17 -12.40 -3.50
CA GLY A 53 -2.15 -13.12 -2.22
C GLY A 53 -0.75 -13.41 -1.69
N CYS A 54 0.16 -13.88 -2.55
CA CYS A 54 1.50 -14.34 -2.13
C CYS A 54 2.68 -13.56 -2.73
N TYR A 55 2.42 -12.61 -3.64
CA TYR A 55 3.41 -11.83 -4.38
C TYR A 55 4.38 -12.64 -5.26
N CYS A 56 4.13 -13.94 -5.46
CA CYS A 56 4.88 -14.70 -6.46
C CYS A 56 4.57 -14.16 -7.87
N PRO A 57 5.56 -14.13 -8.78
CA PRO A 57 5.36 -13.78 -10.18
C PRO A 57 4.26 -14.64 -10.83
N VAL A 58 3.46 -14.03 -11.69
CA VAL A 58 2.50 -14.74 -12.54
C VAL A 58 2.89 -14.62 -14.00
N SER A 59 2.53 -15.62 -14.80
CA SER A 59 2.83 -15.66 -16.23
C SER A 59 1.58 -15.40 -17.07
N GLU A 60 1.77 -15.21 -18.38
CA GLU A 60 0.69 -15.22 -19.35
C GLU A 60 -0.16 -16.49 -19.23
N GLY A 61 -1.49 -16.33 -19.33
CA GLY A 61 -2.43 -17.43 -19.10
C GLY A 61 -2.53 -17.88 -17.63
N GLY A 62 -1.85 -17.18 -16.72
CA GLY A 62 -1.95 -17.39 -15.27
C GLY A 62 -3.37 -17.24 -14.76
N ARG A 63 -3.67 -17.90 -13.63
CA ARG A 63 -4.99 -17.82 -13.01
C ARG A 63 -5.28 -16.39 -12.56
N LEU A 64 -6.54 -15.98 -12.79
CA LEU A 64 -7.10 -14.75 -12.27
C LEU A 64 -8.14 -15.11 -11.22
N CYS A 65 -8.30 -14.24 -10.22
CA CYS A 65 -9.32 -14.39 -9.20
C CYS A 65 -10.71 -14.54 -9.84
N SER A 66 -11.42 -15.60 -9.46
CA SER A 66 -12.78 -15.89 -9.92
C SER A 66 -13.80 -14.78 -9.64
N ARG A 67 -13.52 -13.91 -8.64
CA ARG A 67 -14.42 -12.84 -8.20
C ARG A 67 -14.14 -11.48 -8.83
N CYS A 68 -12.88 -11.05 -8.86
CA CYS A 68 -12.50 -9.73 -9.36
C CYS A 68 -11.73 -9.77 -10.69
N SER A 69 -11.26 -10.94 -11.13
CA SER A 69 -10.42 -11.11 -12.33
C SER A 69 -9.07 -10.37 -12.27
N TRP A 70 -8.47 -10.26 -11.07
CA TRP A 70 -7.10 -9.80 -10.87
C TRP A 70 -6.14 -10.97 -10.57
N PRO A 71 -4.81 -10.82 -10.75
CA PRO A 71 -3.88 -11.94 -10.64
C PRO A 71 -3.89 -12.67 -9.30
N CYS A 72 -4.20 -13.97 -9.32
CA CYS A 72 -4.15 -14.87 -8.17
C CYS A 72 -3.74 -16.28 -8.61
N CYS A 73 -2.69 -16.86 -8.02
CA CYS A 73 -2.16 -18.15 -8.49
C CYS A 73 -3.04 -19.37 -8.16
N GLY A 74 -4.01 -19.25 -7.26
CA GLY A 74 -4.89 -20.36 -6.89
C GLY A 74 -5.92 -20.02 -5.81
N PRO A 75 -6.79 -20.99 -5.44
CA PRO A 75 -7.89 -20.78 -4.49
C PRO A 75 -7.44 -20.29 -3.11
N GLU A 76 -6.28 -20.73 -2.64
CA GLU A 76 -5.70 -20.25 -1.37
C GLU A 76 -5.41 -18.76 -1.40
N CYS A 77 -4.82 -18.26 -2.50
CA CYS A 77 -4.57 -16.83 -2.69
C CYS A 77 -5.85 -16.04 -3.00
N GLU A 78 -6.86 -16.65 -3.62
CA GLU A 78 -8.18 -16.02 -3.75
C GLU A 78 -8.85 -15.81 -2.39
N ALA A 79 -8.66 -16.73 -1.46
CA ALA A 79 -9.19 -16.66 -0.09
C ALA A 79 -8.26 -15.94 0.89
N SER A 80 -7.09 -15.48 0.44
CA SER A 80 -6.09 -14.82 1.28
C SER A 80 -6.64 -13.53 1.90
N PRO A 81 -6.44 -13.31 3.22
CA PRO A 81 -6.78 -12.05 3.88
C PRO A 81 -6.05 -10.84 3.26
N GLN A 82 -4.87 -11.06 2.66
CA GLN A 82 -4.13 -9.99 1.98
C GLN A 82 -4.85 -9.53 0.72
N HIS A 83 -5.49 -10.43 -0.03
CA HIS A 83 -6.20 -10.09 -1.27
C HIS A 83 -7.66 -9.62 -1.05
N ALA A 84 -8.29 -10.07 0.03
CA ALA A 84 -9.71 -9.83 0.29
C ALA A 84 -10.15 -8.34 0.22
N PRO A 85 -9.39 -7.35 0.74
CA PRO A 85 -9.80 -5.95 0.76
C PRO A 85 -10.02 -5.38 -0.64
N GLU A 86 -9.03 -5.46 -1.53
CA GLU A 86 -9.17 -4.91 -2.88
C GLU A 86 -10.05 -5.78 -3.79
N CYS A 87 -10.11 -7.10 -3.52
CA CYS A 87 -10.96 -8.01 -4.28
C CYS A 87 -12.44 -7.58 -4.26
N ALA A 88 -12.93 -7.17 -3.08
CA ALA A 88 -14.30 -6.70 -2.91
C ALA A 88 -14.57 -5.43 -3.73
N VAL A 89 -13.65 -4.48 -3.69
CA VAL A 89 -13.74 -3.21 -4.45
C VAL A 89 -13.78 -3.48 -5.95
N PHE A 90 -12.81 -4.24 -6.47
CA PHE A 90 -12.72 -4.51 -7.90
C PHE A 90 -13.89 -5.33 -8.44
N SER A 91 -14.36 -6.32 -7.67
CA SER A 91 -15.54 -7.12 -8.06
C SER A 91 -16.81 -6.26 -8.12
N GLN A 92 -17.05 -5.40 -7.12
CA GLN A 92 -18.21 -4.51 -7.09
C GLN A 92 -18.17 -3.46 -8.21
N ALA A 93 -17.00 -2.88 -8.47
CA ALA A 93 -16.81 -1.91 -9.54
C ALA A 93 -16.82 -2.54 -10.94
N ARG A 94 -16.67 -3.88 -11.04
CA ARG A 94 -16.48 -4.65 -12.28
C ARG A 94 -15.21 -4.26 -13.05
N VAL A 95 -14.17 -3.89 -12.31
CA VAL A 95 -12.85 -3.52 -12.86
C VAL A 95 -11.97 -4.76 -12.90
N ARG A 96 -11.45 -5.09 -14.09
CA ARG A 96 -10.66 -6.30 -14.34
C ARG A 96 -9.23 -5.96 -14.70
N PHE A 97 -8.30 -6.85 -14.37
CA PHE A 97 -6.93 -6.76 -14.83
C PHE A 97 -6.87 -6.88 -16.37
N GLN A 98 -6.15 -5.96 -17.00
CA GLN A 98 -6.00 -5.90 -18.45
C GLN A 98 -4.80 -6.73 -18.91
N PRO A 99 -4.88 -7.37 -20.10
CA PRO A 99 -3.75 -8.09 -20.65
C PRO A 99 -2.49 -7.23 -20.75
N VAL A 100 -1.36 -7.77 -20.31
CA VAL A 100 -0.04 -7.15 -20.50
C VAL A 100 0.72 -7.87 -21.62
N ARG A 101 1.58 -7.13 -22.34
CA ARG A 101 2.39 -7.68 -23.44
C ARG A 101 3.60 -8.47 -22.95
N ASP A 102 4.20 -8.00 -21.86
CA ASP A 102 5.36 -8.60 -21.22
C ASP A 102 5.05 -8.79 -19.73
N TRP A 103 4.99 -10.04 -19.30
CA TRP A 103 4.69 -10.42 -17.91
C TRP A 103 5.92 -10.36 -17.00
N THR A 104 7.08 -10.02 -17.55
CA THR A 104 8.34 -9.83 -16.83
C THR A 104 8.74 -8.36 -16.69
N ALA A 105 8.11 -7.47 -17.45
CA ALA A 105 8.27 -6.02 -17.35
C ALA A 105 7.29 -5.42 -16.35
N GLY A 106 7.64 -4.25 -15.81
CA GLY A 106 6.79 -3.45 -14.93
C GLY A 106 5.45 -3.10 -15.57
N THR A 107 4.40 -3.05 -14.75
CA THR A 107 3.06 -2.62 -15.17
C THR A 107 2.44 -1.68 -14.14
N PRO A 108 1.84 -0.56 -14.56
CA PRO A 108 1.21 0.38 -13.63
C PRO A 108 -0.11 -0.13 -13.04
N GLN A 109 -0.65 -1.24 -13.57
CA GLN A 109 -1.94 -1.76 -13.14
C GLN A 109 -1.96 -2.16 -11.66
N LEU A 110 -0.80 -2.55 -11.08
CA LEU A 110 -0.71 -2.94 -9.68
C LEU A 110 -0.38 -1.76 -8.74
N ASP A 111 -0.08 -0.57 -9.28
CA ASP A 111 0.32 0.60 -8.49
C ASP A 111 -0.77 1.06 -7.54
N CYS A 112 -2.04 0.80 -7.89
CA CYS A 112 -3.17 1.16 -7.04
C CYS A 112 -3.41 0.21 -5.85
N ILE A 113 -2.76 -0.96 -5.81
CA ILE A 113 -3.07 -2.00 -4.82
C ILE A 113 -2.68 -1.57 -3.41
N THR A 114 -1.42 -1.15 -3.21
CA THR A 114 -0.92 -0.74 -1.89
C THR A 114 -1.66 0.51 -1.38
N PRO A 115 -1.86 1.57 -2.18
CA PRO A 115 -2.70 2.71 -1.80
C PRO A 115 -4.13 2.31 -1.39
N LEU A 116 -4.79 1.45 -2.17
CA LEU A 116 -6.14 0.99 -1.86
C LEU A 116 -6.21 0.20 -0.55
N ARG A 117 -5.24 -0.69 -0.31
CA ARG A 117 -5.16 -1.45 0.94
C ARG A 117 -4.93 -0.53 2.15
N LEU A 118 -4.08 0.50 2.02
CA LEU A 118 -3.85 1.50 3.06
C LEU A 118 -5.13 2.30 3.37
N LEU A 119 -5.87 2.72 2.34
CA LEU A 119 -7.14 3.43 2.49
C LEU A 119 -8.23 2.58 3.17
N ILE A 120 -8.33 1.30 2.82
CA ILE A 120 -9.28 0.39 3.47
C ILE A 120 -8.86 0.14 4.93
N ALA A 121 -7.56 -0.05 5.20
CA ALA A 121 -7.05 -0.20 6.56
C ALA A 121 -7.32 1.05 7.41
N LYS A 122 -7.23 2.25 6.82
CA LYS A 122 -7.63 3.51 7.47
C LYS A 122 -9.09 3.52 7.91
N GLU A 123 -10.01 3.01 7.08
CA GLU A 123 -11.43 2.93 7.46
C GLU A 123 -11.68 1.88 8.55
N GLN A 124 -10.88 0.80 8.58
CA GLN A 124 -11.00 -0.26 9.58
C GLN A 124 -10.45 0.16 10.95
N ASP A 125 -9.38 0.97 10.98
CA ASP A 125 -8.74 1.44 12.20
C ASP A 125 -8.29 2.92 12.06
N PRO A 126 -9.24 3.87 12.19
CA PRO A 126 -8.93 5.30 12.05
C PRO A 126 -8.06 5.85 13.20
N ASP A 127 -8.13 5.23 14.38
CA ASP A 127 -7.32 5.64 15.53
C ASP A 127 -5.84 5.27 15.29
N ARG A 128 -5.59 4.06 14.77
CA ARG A 128 -4.25 3.65 14.35
C ARG A 128 -3.71 4.52 13.21
N TRP A 129 -4.54 4.86 12.23
CA TRP A 129 -4.16 5.79 11.16
C TRP A 129 -3.67 7.13 11.73
N THR A 130 -4.45 7.72 12.64
CA THR A 130 -4.14 9.00 13.27
C THR A 130 -2.81 8.93 14.02
N ARG A 131 -2.59 7.83 14.76
CA ARG A 131 -1.39 7.63 15.58
C ARG A 131 -0.12 7.36 14.76
N GLU A 132 -0.23 6.56 13.69
CA GLU A 132 0.94 6.00 13.00
C GLU A 132 1.23 6.68 11.66
N LEU A 133 0.20 7.06 10.89
CA LEU A 133 0.36 7.50 9.50
C LEU A 133 0.10 8.97 9.27
N GLU A 134 -0.80 9.60 10.05
CA GLU A 134 -1.20 10.99 9.78
C GLU A 134 -0.05 12.00 9.91
N GLU A 135 0.89 11.73 10.81
CA GLU A 135 2.10 12.53 11.03
C GLU A 135 3.28 12.16 10.14
N MET A 136 3.15 11.16 9.25
CA MET A 136 4.22 10.82 8.31
C MET A 136 4.42 11.96 7.32
N GLU A 137 5.70 12.26 7.05
CA GLU A 137 6.05 13.22 6.02
C GLU A 137 5.68 12.63 4.65
N THR A 138 5.11 13.46 3.79
CA THR A 138 4.65 13.05 2.46
C THR A 138 5.38 13.77 1.33
N HIS A 139 6.22 14.76 1.67
CA HIS A 139 6.96 15.58 0.72
C HIS A 139 6.07 16.10 -0.42
N THR A 140 4.82 16.46 -0.11
CA THR A 140 3.77 16.74 -1.11
C THR A 140 4.20 17.82 -2.09
N GLU A 141 4.81 18.91 -1.60
CA GLU A 141 5.25 20.03 -2.45
C GLU A 141 6.40 19.64 -3.38
N GLU A 142 7.33 18.80 -2.93
CA GLU A 142 8.39 18.27 -3.78
C GLU A 142 7.85 17.24 -4.77
N ARG A 143 6.95 16.35 -4.34
CA ARG A 143 6.31 15.33 -5.18
C ARG A 143 5.53 15.95 -6.32
N ARG A 144 4.77 17.03 -6.07
CA ARG A 144 4.04 17.81 -7.10
C ARG A 144 4.92 18.29 -8.26
N ARG A 145 6.22 18.43 -8.05
CA ARG A 145 7.18 18.88 -9.09
C ARG A 145 7.78 17.72 -9.88
N ARG A 146 7.54 16.47 -9.48
CA ARG A 146 8.05 15.27 -10.14
C ARG A 146 7.12 14.83 -11.27
N PRO A 147 7.64 14.27 -12.37
CA PRO A 147 6.80 13.71 -13.43
C PRO A 147 5.86 12.59 -12.98
N THR A 148 6.20 11.89 -11.89
CA THR A 148 5.40 10.80 -11.34
C THR A 148 4.08 11.28 -10.74
N TRP A 149 3.97 12.56 -10.32
CA TRP A 149 2.74 13.09 -9.74
C TRP A 149 1.53 12.94 -10.65
N ASP A 150 1.67 13.28 -11.93
CA ASP A 150 0.59 13.18 -12.92
C ASP A 150 0.26 11.72 -13.26
N ALA A 151 1.26 10.84 -13.20
CA ALA A 151 1.08 9.40 -13.36
C ALA A 151 0.26 8.83 -12.19
N ASP A 152 0.59 9.17 -10.94
CA ASP A 152 -0.17 8.76 -9.76
C ASP A 152 -1.59 9.35 -9.78
N GLN A 153 -1.71 10.61 -10.21
CA GLN A 153 -3.00 11.29 -10.32
C GLN A 153 -3.95 10.55 -11.27
N THR A 154 -3.41 10.01 -12.36
CA THR A 154 -4.19 9.32 -13.38
C THR A 154 -4.38 7.84 -13.05
N ASN A 155 -3.28 7.12 -12.83
CA ASN A 155 -3.23 5.66 -12.73
C ASN A 155 -3.63 5.15 -11.35
N VAL A 156 -3.52 5.98 -10.31
CA VAL A 156 -3.89 5.61 -8.93
C VAL A 156 -5.11 6.40 -8.46
N ALA A 157 -4.99 7.73 -8.33
CA ALA A 157 -6.07 8.54 -7.77
C ALA A 157 -7.32 8.54 -8.65
N GLY A 158 -7.18 8.83 -9.95
CA GLY A 158 -8.28 8.78 -10.92
C GLY A 158 -8.84 7.37 -11.10
N PHE A 159 -7.99 6.35 -11.10
CA PHE A 159 -8.43 4.96 -11.17
C PHE A 159 -9.29 4.57 -9.96
N LEU A 160 -8.81 4.80 -8.74
CA LEU A 160 -9.52 4.41 -7.52
C LEU A 160 -10.81 5.23 -7.32
N VAL A 161 -10.73 6.55 -7.45
CA VAL A 161 -11.86 7.45 -7.17
C VAL A 161 -12.94 7.31 -8.24
N ASP A 162 -12.55 7.36 -9.52
CA ASP A 162 -13.52 7.42 -10.63
C ASP A 162 -13.87 6.00 -11.14
N HIS A 163 -12.87 5.17 -11.45
CA HIS A 163 -13.10 3.88 -12.12
C HIS A 163 -13.51 2.78 -11.15
N CYS A 164 -12.91 2.76 -9.95
CA CYS A 164 -13.35 1.88 -8.86
C CYS A 164 -14.56 2.42 -8.08
N LYS A 165 -15.09 3.59 -8.48
CA LYS A 165 -16.30 4.22 -7.93
C LYS A 165 -16.21 4.52 -6.43
N LEU A 166 -15.04 4.98 -5.98
CA LEU A 166 -14.78 5.30 -4.57
C LEU A 166 -14.95 6.78 -4.23
N ALA A 167 -15.45 7.63 -5.14
CA ALA A 167 -15.66 9.06 -4.89
C ALA A 167 -16.57 9.40 -3.68
N GLY A 168 -17.42 8.47 -3.23
CA GLY A 168 -18.20 8.63 -1.99
C GLY A 168 -17.45 8.27 -0.71
N ARG A 169 -16.23 7.74 -0.82
CA ARG A 169 -15.40 7.26 0.30
C ARG A 169 -14.08 8.03 0.39
N PHE A 170 -13.46 8.31 -0.76
CA PHE A 170 -12.15 8.96 -0.85
C PHE A 170 -12.16 10.03 -1.94
N ASP A 171 -11.42 11.11 -1.71
CA ASP A 171 -11.08 12.08 -2.75
C ASP A 171 -9.66 11.84 -3.28
N LYS A 172 -9.34 12.48 -4.41
CA LYS A 172 -8.04 12.30 -5.08
C LYS A 172 -6.87 12.89 -4.28
N GLU A 173 -7.12 13.90 -3.44
CA GLU A 173 -6.08 14.52 -2.61
C GLU A 173 -5.63 13.57 -1.49
N LEU A 174 -6.57 12.88 -0.85
CA LEU A 174 -6.28 11.84 0.11
C LEU A 174 -5.51 10.68 -0.54
N VAL A 175 -5.89 10.26 -1.75
CA VAL A 175 -5.14 9.22 -2.47
C VAL A 175 -3.71 9.67 -2.78
N GLN A 176 -3.51 10.94 -3.16
CA GLN A 176 -2.16 11.51 -3.35
C GLN A 176 -1.35 11.57 -2.05
N LYS A 177 -1.99 11.94 -0.93
CA LYS A 177 -1.36 11.89 0.40
C LYS A 177 -0.92 10.46 0.74
N VAL A 178 -1.77 9.47 0.47
CA VAL A 178 -1.45 8.05 0.66
C VAL A 178 -0.27 7.61 -0.19
N CYS A 179 -0.19 8.02 -1.45
CA CYS A 179 0.98 7.74 -2.28
C CYS A 179 2.25 8.37 -1.69
N GLY A 180 2.14 9.56 -1.09
CA GLY A 180 3.27 10.22 -0.43
C GLY A 180 3.72 9.58 0.88
N ILE A 181 2.81 8.90 1.59
CA ILE A 181 3.16 8.09 2.77
C ILE A 181 3.96 6.84 2.36
N LEU A 182 3.76 6.34 1.14
CA LEU A 182 4.36 5.12 0.62
C LEU A 182 5.70 5.34 -0.11
N GLU A 183 6.10 6.60 -0.33
CA GLU A 183 7.31 7.02 -1.06
C GLU A 183 8.37 7.64 -0.13
#